data_AF-A0A5N4E3H8-F1
#
_entry.id   AF-A0A5N4E3H8-F1
#
_cell.length_a   1.000
_cell.length_b   1.000
_cell.length_c   1.000
_cell.angle_alpha   90.00
_cell.angle_beta   90.00
_cell.angle_gamma   90.00
#
_symmetry.space_group_name_H-M   'P 1'
#
loop_
_entity.id
_entity.type
_entity.pdbx_description
1 polymer ?
#
loop_
_entity_poly.entity_id
_entity_poly.type
_entity_poly.pdbx_seq_one_letter_code
_entity_poly.pdbx_strand_id
1 'polypeptide(L)'
;MKFLNTLTGRQVTPTPVQSLLVLDLNFKMLPCYVSKHILKTQVAMCSKQLPPCNLSEEDLLQNPHFSKLLLSLSQHMDESGLSLTLAKEQAQAWKEVRLHKTTWLRSEILQRVIQELLVDYYVKTQDTSVTSEDKKFHETLEQRLLVTELARLLGPTQDGEAPPLLGLEKADLLQLMPPSEDFVWMRARLPQEVEEQLKKKCFTLLCYHNPSSDSDSETLKAAKVWNLAEVLVGEKQQCQDAKSRQKEQTVLLEKKSATYSQVLLRCLALLQRLLQEHRLKTQSELDRINAQYLEIKCSAMILKLRMEELKILSDTYTAEKVEVHRLIRDRLEGAIRLQEQDMEKSRQVLNTYEVLGEEFEMLVKEYTQLKQATENKRWALQEFSKACR
;
A
#
# COMPACT_ATOMS: atom_id res chain seq x y z
N MET A 1 -11.91 -67.88 -12.53
CA MET A 1 -10.55 -68.43 -12.30
C MET A 1 -9.92 -67.61 -11.17
N LYS A 2 -9.92 -68.08 -9.92
CA LYS A 2 -8.95 -68.99 -9.28
C LYS A 2 -7.52 -68.42 -9.15
N PHE A 3 -7.15 -68.21 -7.88
CA PHE A 3 -5.84 -68.34 -7.23
C PHE A 3 -4.88 -67.14 -7.08
N LEU A 4 -4.84 -66.66 -5.82
CA LEU A 4 -3.67 -66.29 -5.03
C LEU A 4 -2.46 -67.21 -5.23
N ASN A 5 -1.24 -66.65 -5.16
CA ASN A 5 -0.10 -67.11 -4.34
C ASN A 5 1.20 -66.34 -4.68
N THR A 6 1.74 -65.51 -3.76
CA THR A 6 2.77 -65.78 -2.72
C THR A 6 4.21 -65.92 -3.22
N LEU A 7 5.11 -65.08 -2.67
CA LEU A 7 6.54 -65.34 -2.37
C LEU A 7 6.91 -64.35 -1.23
N THR A 8 6.78 -64.68 0.06
CA THR A 8 7.75 -65.32 0.99
C THR A 8 9.19 -64.79 0.94
N GLY A 9 9.70 -64.33 2.10
CA GLY A 9 11.10 -63.94 2.24
C GLY A 9 11.54 -63.39 3.62
N ARG A 10 11.64 -64.29 4.62
CA ARG A 10 12.57 -64.31 5.78
C ARG A 10 12.44 -63.30 6.94
N GLN A 11 12.28 -63.90 8.13
CA GLN A 11 12.62 -63.38 9.45
C GLN A 11 14.14 -63.17 9.62
N VAL A 12 14.54 -62.10 10.31
CA VAL A 12 15.70 -62.05 11.21
C VAL A 12 15.41 -61.01 12.30
N THR A 13 15.47 -61.42 13.58
CA THR A 13 15.51 -60.54 14.75
C THR A 13 16.90 -59.90 14.89
N PRO A 14 16.97 -58.68 15.42
CA PRO A 14 17.74 -58.54 16.67
C PRO A 14 17.13 -57.52 17.64
N THR A 15 17.17 -57.85 18.94
CA THR A 15 17.26 -56.83 20.01
C THR A 15 18.61 -56.11 19.85
N PRO A 16 18.70 -54.78 20.09
CA PRO A 16 18.86 -54.30 21.46
C PRO A 16 18.26 -52.91 21.77
N VAL A 17 17.98 -52.73 23.06
CA VAL A 17 18.13 -51.51 23.86
C VAL A 17 18.81 -50.33 23.12
N GLN A 18 18.03 -49.28 22.83
CA GLN A 18 18.40 -47.85 22.68
C GLN A 18 17.48 -47.14 21.67
N SER A 19 16.22 -46.88 22.01
CA SER A 19 15.39 -45.91 21.24
C SER A 19 14.31 -45.22 22.10
N LEU A 20 14.40 -45.33 23.43
CA LEU A 20 13.47 -44.70 24.38
C LEU A 20 13.64 -43.17 24.50
N LEU A 21 14.48 -42.54 23.68
CA LEU A 21 14.67 -41.08 23.67
C LEU A 21 14.25 -40.41 22.34
N VAL A 22 13.74 -41.15 21.36
CA VAL A 22 13.29 -40.56 20.06
C VAL A 22 11.76 -40.46 19.96
N LEU A 23 11.01 -41.09 20.87
CA LEU A 23 9.55 -41.09 20.83
C LEU A 23 8.88 -39.91 21.56
N ASP A 24 9.59 -39.22 22.47
CA ASP A 24 9.02 -38.06 23.20
C ASP A 24 9.08 -36.73 22.44
N LEU A 25 9.90 -36.63 21.38
CA LEU A 25 9.95 -35.44 20.51
C LEU A 25 8.96 -35.50 19.33
N ASN A 26 8.48 -36.69 18.97
CA ASN A 26 7.50 -36.85 17.89
C ASN A 26 6.04 -36.63 18.35
N PHE A 27 5.72 -36.87 19.62
CA PHE A 27 4.33 -36.70 20.10
C PHE A 27 3.90 -35.24 20.30
N LYS A 28 4.84 -34.28 20.39
CA LYS A 28 4.53 -32.84 20.47
C LYS A 28 4.46 -32.13 19.11
N MET A 29 5.02 -32.71 18.04
CA MET A 29 4.95 -32.12 16.70
C MET A 29 3.77 -32.60 15.86
N LEU A 30 3.23 -33.80 16.12
CA LEU A 30 2.05 -34.33 15.44
C LEU A 30 0.76 -33.49 15.62
N PRO A 31 0.42 -32.97 16.82
CA PRO A 31 -0.79 -32.14 16.98
C PRO A 31 -0.67 -30.78 16.26
N CYS A 32 0.55 -30.23 16.15
CA CYS A 32 0.79 -28.97 15.45
C CYS A 32 0.74 -29.13 13.93
N TYR A 33 1.24 -30.24 13.39
CA TYR A 33 1.22 -30.51 11.95
C TYR A 33 -0.20 -30.82 11.46
N VAL A 34 -0.96 -31.62 12.21
CA VAL A 34 -2.36 -31.94 11.89
C VAL A 34 -3.24 -30.71 12.04
N SER A 35 -3.04 -29.89 13.09
CA SER A 35 -3.78 -28.63 13.25
C SER A 35 -3.46 -27.62 12.14
N LYS A 36 -2.19 -27.47 11.74
CA LYS A 36 -1.82 -26.61 10.61
C LYS A 36 -2.43 -27.10 9.30
N HIS A 37 -2.44 -28.41 9.04
CA HIS A 37 -3.05 -28.95 7.83
C HIS A 37 -4.57 -28.76 7.82
N ILE A 38 -5.24 -28.96 8.95
CA ILE A 38 -6.69 -28.74 9.10
C ILE A 38 -7.02 -27.26 8.93
N LEU A 39 -6.26 -26.36 9.58
CA LEU A 39 -6.42 -24.91 9.44
C LEU A 39 -6.19 -24.46 8.00
N LYS A 40 -5.13 -24.94 7.35
CA LYS A 40 -4.83 -24.61 5.95
C LYS A 40 -5.91 -25.14 4.98
N THR A 41 -6.49 -26.31 5.28
CA THR A 41 -7.61 -26.87 4.52
C THR A 41 -8.91 -26.08 4.77
N GLN A 42 -9.14 -25.61 6.00
CA GLN A 42 -10.28 -24.76 6.35
C GLN A 42 -10.17 -23.35 5.75
N VAL A 43 -8.97 -22.74 5.76
CA VAL A 43 -8.67 -21.46 5.09
C VAL A 43 -8.89 -21.60 3.58
N ALA A 44 -8.40 -22.68 2.98
CA ALA A 44 -8.58 -22.95 1.55
C ALA A 44 -10.05 -23.21 1.17
N MET A 45 -10.83 -23.85 2.05
CA MET A 45 -12.27 -24.06 1.84
C MET A 45 -13.05 -22.74 1.97
N CYS A 46 -12.79 -21.96 3.02
CA CYS A 46 -13.48 -20.69 3.26
C CYS A 46 -13.11 -19.62 2.23
N SER A 47 -11.86 -19.56 1.78
CA SER A 47 -11.42 -18.59 0.75
C SER A 47 -11.97 -18.90 -0.65
N LYS A 48 -12.28 -20.17 -0.96
CA LYS A 48 -12.94 -20.55 -2.23
C LYS A 48 -14.44 -20.32 -2.22
N GLN A 49 -15.08 -20.45 -1.06
CA GLN A 49 -16.55 -20.35 -0.92
C GLN A 49 -17.01 -18.93 -0.54
N LEU A 50 -16.13 -18.07 -0.02
CA LEU A 50 -16.44 -16.71 0.39
C LEU A 50 -15.45 -15.72 -0.27
N PRO A 51 -15.72 -15.28 -1.52
CA PRO A 51 -14.85 -14.34 -2.23
C PRO A 51 -14.56 -12.98 -1.54
N PRO A 52 -15.41 -12.42 -0.64
CA PRO A 52 -15.03 -11.17 0.04
C PRO A 52 -14.04 -11.34 1.20
N CYS A 53 -13.70 -12.57 1.62
CA CYS A 53 -12.91 -12.82 2.81
C CYS A 53 -11.46 -13.22 2.45
N ASN A 54 -10.56 -12.25 2.31
CA ASN A 54 -9.11 -12.50 2.31
C ASN A 54 -8.65 -12.88 3.73
N LEU A 55 -8.86 -14.15 4.11
CA LEU A 55 -8.52 -14.66 5.43
C LEU A 55 -7.04 -15.06 5.50
N SER A 56 -6.31 -14.53 6.49
CA SER A 56 -4.97 -15.03 6.84
C SER A 56 -5.06 -16.25 7.79
N GLU A 57 -4.04 -17.11 7.80
CA GLU A 57 -3.99 -18.26 8.73
C GLU A 57 -3.93 -17.77 10.19
N GLU A 58 -3.40 -16.56 10.41
CA GLU A 58 -3.30 -15.91 11.72
C GLU A 58 -4.66 -15.43 12.28
N ASP A 59 -5.59 -14.95 11.44
CA ASP A 59 -6.90 -14.44 11.90
C ASP A 59 -7.83 -15.54 12.43
N LEU A 60 -7.72 -16.74 11.88
CA LEU A 60 -8.50 -17.92 12.27
C LEU A 60 -7.98 -18.58 13.55
N LEU A 61 -6.68 -18.41 13.85
CA LEU A 61 -6.07 -18.86 15.11
C LEU A 61 -6.48 -17.96 16.28
N GLN A 62 -6.65 -16.65 16.05
CA GLN A 62 -7.05 -15.71 17.10
C GLN A 62 -8.55 -15.79 17.43
N ASN A 63 -9.40 -16.24 16.49
CA ASN A 63 -10.86 -16.22 16.65
C ASN A 63 -11.52 -17.58 16.34
N PRO A 64 -11.53 -18.55 17.28
CA PRO A 64 -12.11 -19.88 17.06
C PRO A 64 -13.65 -19.90 16.94
N HIS A 65 -14.34 -18.86 17.40
CA HIS A 65 -15.78 -18.71 17.19
C HIS A 65 -16.10 -18.19 15.78
N PHE A 66 -15.21 -17.39 15.20
CA PHE A 66 -15.34 -16.88 13.84
C PHE A 66 -15.17 -18.00 12.81
N SER A 67 -14.25 -18.95 13.03
CA SER A 67 -14.12 -20.13 12.17
C SER A 67 -15.37 -21.03 12.20
N LYS A 68 -16.01 -21.21 13.37
CA LYS A 68 -17.30 -21.92 13.47
C LYS A 68 -18.41 -21.21 12.72
N LEU A 69 -18.46 -19.89 12.78
CA LEU A 69 -19.44 -19.07 12.07
C LEU A 69 -19.23 -19.12 10.55
N LEU A 70 -17.98 -19.05 10.08
CA LEU A 70 -17.64 -19.22 8.66
C LEU A 70 -17.99 -20.62 8.16
N LEU A 71 -17.77 -21.66 8.96
CA LEU A 71 -18.18 -23.03 8.64
C LEU A 71 -19.69 -23.20 8.63
N SER A 72 -20.45 -22.50 9.49
CA SER A 72 -21.91 -22.50 9.40
C SER A 72 -22.42 -21.70 8.20
N LEU A 73 -21.76 -20.59 7.85
CA LEU A 73 -22.12 -19.78 6.69
C LEU A 73 -21.82 -20.50 5.38
N SER A 74 -20.71 -21.23 5.30
CA SER A 74 -20.37 -22.02 4.10
C SER A 74 -21.35 -23.17 3.84
N GLN A 75 -22.04 -23.66 4.88
CA GLN A 75 -23.15 -24.62 4.70
C GLN A 75 -24.39 -23.99 4.05
N HIS A 76 -24.49 -22.66 4.07
CA HIS A 76 -25.64 -21.91 3.56
C HIS A 76 -25.32 -21.08 2.31
N MET A 77 -24.04 -20.98 1.89
CA MET A 77 -23.58 -20.13 0.80
C MET A 77 -22.81 -20.92 -0.28
N ASP A 78 -22.96 -20.53 -1.55
CA ASP A 78 -22.19 -21.09 -2.67
C ASP A 78 -20.90 -20.29 -2.96
N GLU A 79 -20.07 -20.77 -3.91
CA GLU A 79 -18.80 -20.14 -4.33
C GLU A 79 -18.93 -18.68 -4.83
N SER A 80 -20.14 -18.24 -5.17
CA SER A 80 -20.45 -16.87 -5.59
C SER A 80 -20.94 -15.98 -4.44
N GLY A 81 -21.10 -16.52 -3.24
CA GLY A 81 -21.60 -15.82 -2.07
C GLY A 81 -23.13 -15.69 -2.00
N LEU A 82 -23.87 -16.47 -2.80
CA LEU A 82 -25.34 -16.53 -2.75
C LEU A 82 -25.82 -17.61 -1.79
N SER A 83 -26.98 -17.40 -1.16
CA SER A 83 -27.58 -18.47 -0.35
C SER A 83 -27.96 -19.67 -1.21
N LEU A 84 -27.86 -20.89 -0.68
CA LEU A 84 -28.13 -22.11 -1.46
C LEU A 84 -29.56 -22.16 -2.02
N THR A 85 -30.54 -21.55 -1.35
CA THR A 85 -31.92 -21.44 -1.84
C THR A 85 -31.99 -20.47 -3.02
N LEU A 86 -31.39 -19.29 -2.89
CA LEU A 86 -31.37 -18.28 -3.94
C LEU A 86 -30.55 -18.73 -5.15
N ALA A 87 -29.44 -19.45 -4.96
CA ALA A 87 -28.65 -20.03 -6.05
C ALA A 87 -29.45 -21.08 -6.84
N LYS A 88 -30.29 -21.88 -6.15
CA LYS A 88 -31.21 -22.83 -6.79
C LYS A 88 -32.31 -22.12 -7.57
N GLU A 89 -32.94 -21.11 -6.99
CA GLU A 89 -33.96 -20.28 -7.65
C GLU A 89 -33.37 -19.56 -8.87
N GLN A 90 -32.17 -19.00 -8.74
CA GLN A 90 -31.47 -18.35 -9.85
C GLN A 90 -31.15 -19.36 -10.96
N ALA A 91 -30.68 -20.56 -10.62
CA ALA A 91 -30.42 -21.61 -11.60
C ALA A 91 -31.71 -22.07 -12.31
N GLN A 92 -32.84 -22.15 -11.59
CA GLN A 92 -34.16 -22.45 -12.15
C GLN A 92 -34.64 -21.33 -13.08
N ALA A 93 -34.59 -20.07 -12.64
CA ALA A 93 -34.93 -18.92 -13.47
C ALA A 93 -34.06 -18.85 -14.74
N TRP A 94 -32.76 -19.14 -14.65
CA TRP A 94 -31.89 -19.23 -15.83
C TRP A 94 -32.25 -20.40 -16.75
N LYS A 95 -32.74 -21.52 -16.22
CA LYS A 95 -33.25 -22.63 -17.06
C LYS A 95 -34.54 -22.20 -17.78
N GLU A 96 -35.46 -21.54 -17.08
CA GLU A 96 -36.71 -21.02 -17.66
C GLU A 96 -36.42 -19.97 -18.74
N VAL A 97 -35.55 -19.00 -18.47
CA VAL A 97 -35.14 -17.99 -19.47
C VAL A 97 -34.49 -18.63 -20.68
N ARG A 98 -33.65 -19.66 -20.50
CA ARG A 98 -33.07 -20.42 -21.62
C ARG A 98 -34.15 -21.16 -22.41
N LEU A 99 -35.14 -21.74 -21.75
CA LEU A 99 -36.26 -22.40 -22.40
C LEU A 99 -37.09 -21.39 -23.21
N HIS A 100 -37.52 -20.28 -22.59
CA HIS A 100 -38.26 -19.21 -23.28
C HIS A 100 -37.48 -18.61 -24.44
N LYS A 101 -36.16 -18.44 -24.29
CA LYS A 101 -35.31 -17.95 -25.38
C LYS A 101 -35.25 -18.96 -26.53
N THR A 102 -35.13 -20.26 -26.25
CA THR A 102 -35.10 -21.28 -27.31
C THR A 102 -36.44 -21.42 -28.02
N THR A 103 -37.56 -21.36 -27.29
CA THR A 103 -38.90 -21.37 -27.90
C THR A 103 -39.16 -20.12 -28.74
N TRP A 104 -38.81 -18.94 -28.23
CA TRP A 104 -38.91 -17.69 -28.98
C TRP A 104 -38.00 -17.68 -30.23
N LEU A 105 -36.74 -18.11 -30.11
CA LEU A 105 -35.83 -18.20 -31.26
C LEU A 105 -36.37 -19.16 -32.33
N ARG A 106 -36.97 -20.28 -31.94
CA ARG A 106 -37.61 -21.21 -32.90
C ARG A 106 -38.74 -20.54 -33.66
N SER A 107 -39.65 -19.83 -32.97
CA SER A 107 -40.75 -19.12 -33.63
C SER A 107 -40.25 -17.97 -34.51
N GLU A 108 -39.24 -17.23 -34.05
CA GLU A 108 -38.66 -16.09 -34.77
C GLU A 108 -37.94 -16.55 -36.05
N ILE A 109 -37.17 -17.64 -35.98
CA ILE A 109 -36.49 -18.21 -37.16
C ILE A 109 -37.52 -18.65 -38.20
N LEU A 110 -38.58 -19.33 -37.79
CA LEU A 110 -39.64 -19.77 -38.71
C LEU A 110 -40.32 -18.57 -39.37
N GLN A 111 -40.66 -17.53 -38.60
CA GLN A 111 -41.27 -16.31 -39.14
C GLN A 111 -40.34 -15.60 -40.13
N ARG A 112 -39.05 -15.47 -39.81
CA ARG A 112 -38.07 -14.84 -40.71
C ARG A 112 -37.88 -15.62 -42.01
N VAL A 113 -37.77 -16.94 -41.94
CA VAL A 113 -37.63 -17.77 -43.14
C VAL A 113 -38.87 -17.64 -44.05
N ILE A 114 -40.07 -17.58 -43.47
CA ILE A 114 -41.30 -17.35 -44.24
C ILE A 114 -41.30 -15.96 -44.89
N GLN A 115 -40.87 -14.92 -44.18
CA GLN A 115 -40.77 -13.57 -44.74
C GLN A 115 -39.71 -13.48 -45.85
N GLU A 116 -38.55 -14.10 -45.67
CA GLU A 116 -37.50 -14.17 -46.68
C GLU A 116 -37.96 -14.94 -47.92
N LEU A 117 -38.72 -16.02 -47.76
CA LEU A 117 -39.33 -16.74 -48.88
C LEU A 117 -40.26 -15.86 -49.72
N LEU A 118 -41.03 -14.98 -49.08
CA LEU A 118 -41.86 -14.00 -49.79
C LEU A 118 -40.99 -12.97 -50.53
N VAL A 119 -39.95 -12.45 -49.88
CA VAL A 119 -39.03 -11.46 -50.49
C VAL A 119 -38.27 -12.07 -51.67
N ASP A 120 -37.72 -13.27 -51.53
CA ASP A 120 -37.03 -13.99 -52.60
C ASP A 120 -37.96 -14.24 -53.79
N TYR A 121 -39.25 -14.49 -53.54
CA TYR A 121 -40.25 -14.61 -54.59
C TYR A 121 -40.56 -13.27 -55.27
N TYR A 122 -40.66 -12.17 -54.51
CA TYR A 122 -40.81 -10.82 -55.07
C TYR A 122 -39.65 -10.44 -55.99
N VAL A 123 -38.44 -10.89 -55.68
CA VAL A 123 -37.26 -10.71 -56.55
C VAL A 123 -37.39 -11.62 -57.79
N LYS A 124 -37.70 -12.91 -57.62
CA LYS A 124 -37.83 -13.87 -58.74
C LYS A 124 -38.97 -13.57 -59.70
N THR A 125 -40.04 -12.93 -59.24
CA THR A 125 -41.16 -12.50 -60.10
C THR A 125 -40.78 -11.35 -61.03
N GLN A 126 -39.79 -10.52 -60.66
CA GLN A 126 -39.20 -9.53 -61.56
C GLN A 126 -38.31 -10.20 -62.62
N ASP A 127 -37.69 -11.34 -62.27
CA ASP A 127 -36.78 -12.11 -63.12
C ASP A 127 -37.47 -13.23 -63.94
N THR A 128 -38.71 -13.07 -64.41
CA THR A 128 -39.41 -13.93 -65.42
C THR A 128 -39.48 -15.47 -65.17
N SER A 129 -38.85 -16.04 -64.14
CA SER A 129 -38.58 -17.49 -64.02
C SER A 129 -39.63 -18.27 -63.21
N VAL A 130 -40.82 -17.71 -62.98
CA VAL A 130 -41.77 -18.24 -61.99
C VAL A 130 -42.85 -19.08 -62.66
N THR A 131 -42.98 -20.35 -62.26
CA THR A 131 -44.04 -21.24 -62.73
C THR A 131 -45.42 -20.80 -62.20
N SER A 132 -46.50 -21.09 -62.94
CA SER A 132 -47.85 -20.70 -62.53
C SER A 132 -48.31 -21.32 -61.19
N GLU A 133 -47.73 -22.45 -60.81
CA GLU A 133 -48.00 -23.11 -59.53
C GLU A 133 -47.31 -22.41 -58.36
N ASP A 134 -46.10 -21.90 -58.57
CA ASP A 134 -45.40 -21.08 -57.57
C ASP A 134 -46.14 -19.77 -57.34
N LYS A 135 -46.71 -19.16 -58.39
CA LYS A 135 -47.53 -17.95 -58.24
C LYS A 135 -48.73 -18.14 -57.31
N LYS A 136 -49.49 -19.21 -57.56
CA LYS A 136 -50.65 -19.57 -56.72
C LYS A 136 -50.25 -19.90 -55.28
N PHE A 137 -49.11 -20.58 -55.09
CA PHE A 137 -48.58 -20.90 -53.77
C PHE A 137 -48.25 -19.65 -52.95
N HIS A 138 -47.53 -18.70 -53.54
CA HIS A 138 -47.10 -17.48 -52.87
C HIS A 138 -48.25 -16.48 -52.61
N GLU A 139 -49.18 -16.33 -53.55
CA GLU A 139 -50.40 -15.53 -53.38
C GLU A 139 -51.27 -16.08 -52.23
N THR A 140 -51.43 -17.41 -52.17
CA THR A 140 -52.17 -18.08 -51.08
C THR A 140 -51.46 -17.89 -49.74
N LEU A 141 -50.12 -17.97 -49.69
CA LEU A 141 -49.33 -17.76 -48.47
C LEU A 141 -49.43 -16.32 -47.96
N GLU A 142 -49.31 -15.34 -48.84
CA GLU A 142 -49.42 -13.91 -48.52
C GLU A 142 -50.81 -13.57 -47.98
N GLN A 143 -51.88 -14.01 -48.65
CA GLN A 143 -53.25 -13.81 -48.19
C GLN A 143 -53.47 -14.41 -46.79
N ARG A 144 -52.92 -15.60 -46.51
CA ARG A 144 -53.01 -16.20 -45.17
C ARG A 144 -52.23 -15.39 -44.12
N LEU A 145 -51.03 -14.93 -44.43
CA LEU A 145 -50.23 -14.14 -43.50
C LEU A 145 -50.91 -12.82 -43.17
N LEU A 146 -51.41 -12.10 -44.18
CA LEU A 146 -52.18 -10.87 -44.00
C LEU A 146 -53.42 -11.12 -43.14
N VAL A 147 -54.21 -12.17 -43.41
CA VAL A 147 -55.38 -12.51 -42.59
C VAL A 147 -54.99 -12.85 -41.15
N THR A 148 -53.86 -13.52 -40.93
CA THR A 148 -53.38 -13.81 -39.56
C THR A 148 -52.86 -12.57 -38.83
N GLU A 149 -52.25 -11.62 -39.53
CA GLU A 149 -51.83 -10.34 -38.96
C GLU A 149 -53.04 -9.47 -38.62
N LEU A 150 -54.01 -9.39 -39.52
CA LEU A 150 -55.29 -8.72 -39.28
C LEU A 150 -56.04 -9.35 -38.11
N ALA A 151 -56.08 -10.68 -38.02
CA ALA A 151 -56.68 -11.40 -36.89
C ALA A 151 -55.94 -11.17 -35.56
N ARG A 152 -54.62 -10.94 -35.59
CA ARG A 152 -53.81 -10.59 -34.41
C ARG A 152 -54.06 -9.16 -33.96
N LEU A 153 -54.18 -8.23 -34.90
CA LEU A 153 -54.56 -6.84 -34.63
C LEU A 153 -56.00 -6.74 -34.09
N LEU A 154 -56.87 -7.67 -34.51
CA LEU A 154 -58.25 -7.87 -33.99
C LEU A 154 -58.30 -8.84 -32.78
N GLY A 155 -57.17 -9.08 -32.11
CA GLY A 155 -57.06 -9.94 -30.93
C GLY A 155 -57.98 -9.50 -29.77
N PRO A 156 -58.19 -10.35 -28.75
CA PRO A 156 -59.19 -10.08 -27.72
C PRO A 156 -58.78 -8.85 -26.91
N THR A 157 -59.44 -7.72 -27.15
CA THR A 157 -59.49 -6.64 -26.18
C THR A 157 -60.04 -7.26 -24.90
N GLN A 158 -59.24 -7.28 -23.83
CA GLN A 158 -59.79 -7.59 -22.52
C GLN A 158 -60.94 -6.62 -22.28
N ASP A 159 -62.10 -7.19 -21.95
CA ASP A 159 -63.32 -6.52 -21.53
C ASP A 159 -64.07 -5.68 -22.59
N GLY A 160 -65.02 -6.35 -23.25
CA GLY A 160 -66.42 -5.92 -23.31
C GLY A 160 -66.87 -4.67 -24.08
N GLU A 161 -66.04 -3.65 -24.35
CA GLU A 161 -66.60 -2.32 -24.71
C GLU A 161 -65.89 -1.51 -25.80
N ALA A 162 -64.93 -2.08 -26.55
CA ALA A 162 -64.40 -1.40 -27.73
C ALA A 162 -65.03 -1.96 -29.02
N PRO A 163 -65.80 -1.17 -29.81
CA PRO A 163 -66.20 -1.61 -31.15
C PRO A 163 -64.93 -1.89 -31.96
N PRO A 164 -64.90 -2.96 -32.77
CA PRO A 164 -63.74 -3.31 -33.58
C PRO A 164 -63.34 -2.09 -34.42
N LEU A 165 -62.04 -1.76 -34.44
CA LEU A 165 -61.51 -0.67 -35.25
C LEU A 165 -61.93 -0.96 -36.72
N LEU A 166 -62.87 -0.16 -37.25
CA LEU A 166 -63.50 -0.29 -38.58
C LEU A 166 -64.73 -1.22 -38.72
N GLY A 167 -65.30 -1.77 -37.64
CA GLY A 167 -66.52 -2.59 -37.72
C GLY A 167 -66.32 -3.97 -38.37
N LEU A 168 -65.08 -4.39 -38.58
CA LEU A 168 -64.72 -5.68 -39.16
C LEU A 168 -64.86 -6.79 -38.11
N GLU A 169 -65.74 -7.75 -38.37
CA GLU A 169 -65.91 -8.92 -37.52
C GLU A 169 -64.98 -10.06 -37.96
N LYS A 170 -64.70 -11.00 -37.04
CA LYS A 170 -63.92 -12.22 -37.36
C LYS A 170 -64.58 -13.05 -38.48
N ALA A 171 -65.88 -12.88 -38.70
CA ALA A 171 -66.62 -13.50 -39.80
C ALA A 171 -66.25 -12.94 -41.18
N ASP A 172 -65.92 -11.64 -41.28
CA ASP A 172 -65.52 -11.00 -42.55
C ASP A 172 -64.12 -11.44 -42.99
N LEU A 173 -63.24 -11.69 -42.02
CA LEU A 173 -61.92 -12.28 -42.28
C LEU A 173 -61.98 -13.73 -42.79
N LEU A 174 -63.03 -14.47 -42.45
CA LEU A 174 -63.22 -15.84 -42.96
C LEU A 174 -63.61 -15.84 -44.44
N GLN A 175 -64.23 -14.76 -44.94
CA GLN A 175 -64.53 -14.60 -46.38
C GLN A 175 -63.28 -14.29 -47.22
N LEU A 176 -62.25 -13.70 -46.61
CA LEU A 176 -60.95 -13.43 -47.23
C LEU A 176 -59.98 -14.62 -47.18
N MET A 177 -60.42 -15.78 -46.65
CA MET A 177 -59.62 -16.99 -46.67
C MET A 177 -59.51 -17.53 -48.11
N PRO A 178 -58.32 -17.90 -48.59
CA PRO A 178 -58.19 -18.57 -49.88
C PRO A 178 -58.96 -19.92 -49.90
N PRO A 179 -59.28 -20.44 -51.10
CA PRO A 179 -60.03 -21.69 -51.28
C PRO A 179 -59.45 -22.83 -50.45
N SER A 180 -60.31 -23.66 -49.85
CA SER A 180 -59.88 -24.71 -48.90
C SER A 180 -58.92 -25.72 -49.52
N GLU A 181 -59.03 -25.99 -50.82
CA GLU A 181 -58.16 -26.92 -51.56
C GLU A 181 -56.74 -26.35 -51.72
N ASP A 182 -56.61 -25.09 -52.12
CA ASP A 182 -55.34 -24.39 -52.27
C ASP A 182 -54.63 -24.21 -50.93
N PHE A 183 -55.39 -23.99 -49.85
CA PHE A 183 -54.85 -23.91 -48.50
C PHE A 183 -54.27 -25.26 -48.02
N VAL A 184 -54.94 -26.37 -48.27
CA VAL A 184 -54.45 -27.71 -47.87
C VAL A 184 -53.19 -28.08 -48.65
N TRP A 185 -53.17 -27.78 -49.95
CA TRP A 185 -51.99 -28.00 -50.79
C TRP A 185 -50.80 -27.11 -50.37
N MET A 186 -51.02 -25.81 -50.15
CA MET A 186 -49.99 -24.89 -49.63
C MET A 186 -49.45 -25.36 -48.28
N ARG A 187 -50.34 -25.78 -47.36
CA ARG A 187 -49.95 -26.28 -46.04
C ARG A 187 -49.10 -27.55 -46.11
N ALA A 188 -49.31 -28.41 -47.11
CA ALA A 188 -48.49 -29.60 -47.32
C ALA A 188 -47.10 -29.27 -47.92
N ARG A 189 -47.02 -28.25 -48.78
CA ARG A 189 -45.78 -27.84 -49.47
C ARG A 189 -44.89 -26.91 -48.62
N LEU A 190 -45.48 -26.05 -47.78
CA LEU A 190 -44.75 -25.06 -46.96
C LEU A 190 -43.63 -25.67 -46.08
N PRO A 191 -43.82 -26.80 -45.37
CA PRO A 191 -42.76 -27.40 -44.57
C PRO A 191 -41.53 -27.79 -45.40
N GLN A 192 -41.73 -28.30 -46.61
CA GLN A 192 -40.64 -28.76 -47.48
C GLN A 192 -39.78 -27.58 -47.96
N GLU A 193 -40.42 -26.48 -48.37
CA GLU A 193 -39.71 -25.28 -48.83
C GLU A 193 -38.95 -24.60 -47.68
N VAL A 194 -39.57 -24.52 -46.51
CA VAL A 194 -38.94 -23.97 -45.29
C VAL A 194 -37.73 -24.84 -44.88
N GLU A 195 -37.87 -26.17 -44.94
CA GLU A 195 -36.76 -27.09 -44.68
C GLU A 195 -35.59 -26.93 -45.66
N GLU A 196 -35.86 -26.74 -46.96
CA GLU A 196 -34.80 -26.52 -47.95
C GLU A 196 -34.05 -25.21 -47.71
N GLN A 197 -34.76 -24.12 -47.41
CA GLN A 197 -34.10 -22.84 -47.10
C GLN A 197 -33.29 -22.91 -45.81
N LEU A 198 -33.82 -23.57 -44.77
CA LEU A 198 -33.09 -23.82 -43.53
C LEU A 198 -31.83 -24.65 -43.78
N LYS A 199 -31.91 -25.70 -44.60
CA LYS A 199 -30.75 -26.52 -44.98
C LYS A 199 -29.68 -25.69 -45.69
N LYS A 200 -30.07 -24.88 -46.69
CA LYS A 200 -29.14 -23.97 -47.41
C LYS A 200 -28.42 -23.03 -46.44
N LYS A 201 -29.16 -22.37 -45.53
CA LYS A 201 -28.57 -21.48 -44.52
C LYS A 201 -27.65 -22.19 -43.55
N CYS A 202 -28.04 -23.36 -43.06
CA CYS A 202 -27.19 -24.18 -42.21
C CYS A 202 -25.89 -24.59 -42.92
N PHE A 203 -25.94 -24.91 -44.22
CA PHE A 203 -24.76 -25.18 -45.02
C PHE A 203 -23.90 -23.93 -45.22
N THR A 204 -24.49 -22.76 -45.46
CA THR A 204 -23.74 -21.50 -45.53
C THR A 204 -23.04 -21.17 -44.20
N LEU A 205 -23.72 -21.36 -43.07
CA LEU A 205 -23.12 -21.18 -41.74
C LEU A 205 -21.97 -22.17 -41.50
N LEU A 206 -22.12 -23.42 -41.93
CA LEU A 206 -21.05 -24.41 -41.84
C LEU A 206 -19.86 -24.02 -42.71
N CYS A 207 -20.08 -23.54 -43.93
CA CYS A 207 -19.01 -23.10 -44.84
C CYS A 207 -18.29 -21.86 -44.31
N TYR A 208 -19.01 -20.95 -43.63
CA TYR A 208 -18.39 -19.81 -42.94
C TYR A 208 -17.48 -20.26 -41.79
N HIS A 209 -17.90 -21.26 -41.01
CA HIS A 209 -17.10 -21.82 -39.92
C HIS A 209 -15.90 -22.61 -40.44
N ASN A 210 -16.10 -23.45 -41.45
CA ASN A 210 -15.11 -24.33 -42.03
C ASN A 210 -15.13 -24.20 -43.57
N PRO A 211 -14.29 -23.35 -44.18
CA PRO A 211 -14.26 -23.17 -45.63
C PRO A 211 -13.96 -24.45 -46.41
N SER A 212 -13.26 -25.42 -45.79
CA SER A 212 -12.98 -26.73 -46.37
C SER A 212 -14.21 -27.62 -46.53
N SER A 213 -15.34 -27.27 -45.92
CA SER A 213 -16.57 -28.05 -46.02
C SER A 213 -17.38 -27.78 -47.29
N ASP A 214 -17.00 -26.80 -48.11
CA ASP A 214 -17.74 -26.45 -49.31
C ASP A 214 -17.73 -27.58 -50.37
N SER A 215 -16.64 -28.36 -50.43
CA SER A 215 -16.51 -29.53 -51.31
C SER A 215 -17.21 -30.80 -50.81
N ASP A 216 -17.78 -30.80 -49.60
CA ASP A 216 -18.39 -31.99 -49.01
C ASP A 216 -19.75 -32.31 -49.64
N SER A 217 -20.12 -33.61 -49.65
CA SER A 217 -21.47 -34.03 -50.03
C SER A 217 -22.52 -33.45 -49.06
N GLU A 218 -23.76 -33.24 -49.54
CA GLU A 218 -24.84 -32.70 -48.71
C GLU A 218 -25.11 -33.53 -47.44
N THR A 219 -24.92 -34.85 -47.53
CA THR A 219 -25.03 -35.77 -46.39
C THR A 219 -23.96 -35.53 -45.33
N LEU A 220 -22.72 -35.26 -45.74
CA LEU A 220 -21.62 -34.92 -44.85
C LEU A 220 -21.79 -33.52 -44.27
N LYS A 221 -22.25 -32.55 -45.07
CA LYS A 221 -22.60 -31.19 -44.60
C LYS A 221 -23.69 -31.26 -43.53
N ALA A 222 -24.75 -32.05 -43.75
CA ALA A 222 -25.82 -32.24 -42.77
C ALA A 222 -25.31 -32.84 -41.46
N ALA A 223 -24.49 -33.90 -41.52
CA ALA A 223 -23.89 -34.50 -40.33
C ALA A 223 -22.99 -33.51 -39.56
N LYS A 224 -22.20 -32.69 -40.28
CA LYS A 224 -21.35 -31.65 -39.68
C LYS A 224 -22.16 -30.51 -39.06
N VAL A 225 -23.28 -30.10 -39.67
CA VAL A 225 -24.21 -29.10 -39.11
C VAL A 225 -24.79 -29.58 -37.78
N TRP A 226 -25.19 -30.86 -37.68
CA TRP A 226 -25.71 -31.41 -36.43
C TRP A 226 -24.69 -31.32 -35.29
N ASN A 227 -23.42 -31.58 -35.59
CA ASN A 227 -22.33 -31.51 -34.61
C ASN A 227 -21.82 -30.07 -34.38
N LEU A 228 -22.13 -29.12 -35.25
CA LEU A 228 -21.62 -27.74 -35.19
C LEU A 228 -22.02 -27.05 -33.87
N ALA A 229 -23.23 -27.30 -33.37
CA ALA A 229 -23.68 -26.73 -32.11
C ALA A 229 -22.81 -27.21 -30.92
N GLU A 230 -22.42 -28.48 -30.89
CA GLU A 230 -21.55 -29.02 -29.84
C GLU A 230 -20.12 -28.47 -29.95
N VAL A 231 -19.59 -28.39 -31.18
CA VAL A 231 -18.26 -27.81 -31.44
C VAL A 231 -18.20 -26.34 -30.98
N LEU A 232 -19.19 -25.53 -31.35
CA LEU A 232 -19.26 -24.11 -30.96
C LEU A 232 -19.38 -23.92 -29.44
N VAL A 233 -20.12 -24.80 -28.75
CA VAL A 233 -20.18 -24.79 -27.28
C VAL A 233 -18.82 -25.14 -26.68
N GLY A 234 -18.13 -26.14 -27.23
CA GLY A 234 -16.78 -26.51 -26.84
C GLY A 234 -15.77 -25.38 -27.02
N GLU A 235 -15.75 -24.74 -28.19
CA GLU A 235 -14.88 -23.60 -28.49
C GLU A 235 -15.17 -22.40 -27.58
N LYS A 236 -16.45 -22.11 -27.33
CA LYS A 236 -16.85 -21.08 -26.38
C LYS A 236 -16.31 -21.37 -24.97
N GLN A 237 -16.39 -22.61 -24.51
CA GLN A 237 -15.86 -23.01 -23.22
C GLN A 237 -14.33 -22.87 -23.18
N GLN A 238 -13.63 -23.33 -24.21
CA GLN A 238 -12.17 -23.19 -24.32
C GLN A 238 -11.74 -21.71 -24.31
N CYS A 239 -12.48 -20.84 -24.99
CA CYS A 239 -12.23 -19.40 -24.99
C CYS A 239 -12.44 -18.79 -23.59
N GLN A 240 -13.47 -19.23 -22.86
CA GLN A 240 -13.71 -18.81 -21.48
C GLN A 240 -12.60 -19.28 -20.53
N ASP A 241 -12.14 -20.53 -20.68
CA ASP A 241 -11.04 -21.09 -19.88
C ASP A 241 -9.70 -20.42 -20.22
N ALA A 242 -9.46 -20.08 -21.48
CA ALA A 242 -8.27 -19.31 -21.88
C ALA A 242 -8.31 -17.90 -21.26
N LYS A 243 -9.49 -17.26 -21.23
CA LYS A 243 -9.69 -15.95 -20.61
C LYS A 243 -9.51 -15.98 -19.10
N SER A 244 -9.93 -17.04 -18.41
CA SER A 244 -9.69 -17.19 -16.96
C SER A 244 -8.20 -17.38 -16.67
N ARG A 245 -7.51 -18.25 -17.43
CA ARG A 245 -6.05 -18.44 -17.34
C ARG A 245 -5.28 -17.14 -17.61
N GLN A 246 -5.70 -16.36 -18.59
CA GLN A 246 -5.09 -15.06 -18.89
C GLN A 246 -5.20 -14.12 -17.68
N LYS A 247 -6.36 -14.05 -17.02
CA LYS A 247 -6.55 -13.23 -15.82
C LYS A 247 -5.67 -13.67 -14.65
N GLU A 248 -5.50 -14.98 -14.46
CA GLU A 248 -4.60 -15.51 -13.43
C GLU A 248 -3.15 -15.15 -13.72
N GLN A 249 -2.71 -15.27 -14.98
CA GLN A 249 -1.37 -14.90 -15.41
C GLN A 249 -1.11 -13.40 -15.24
N THR A 250 -2.07 -12.53 -15.54
CA THR A 250 -1.92 -11.08 -15.32
C THR A 250 -1.75 -10.76 -13.84
N VAL A 251 -2.52 -11.39 -12.95
CA VAL A 251 -2.38 -11.19 -11.50
C VAL A 251 -1.01 -11.69 -11.00
N LEU A 252 -0.53 -12.82 -11.50
CA LEU A 252 0.81 -13.32 -11.15
C LEU A 252 1.91 -12.38 -11.63
N LEU A 253 1.77 -11.82 -12.83
CA LEU A 253 2.70 -10.85 -13.39
C LEU A 253 2.72 -9.56 -12.58
N GLU A 254 1.56 -9.03 -12.18
CA GLU A 254 1.44 -7.86 -11.31
C GLU A 254 2.10 -8.08 -9.94
N LYS A 255 1.91 -9.26 -9.34
CA LYS A 255 2.61 -9.63 -8.10
C LYS A 255 4.12 -9.64 -8.29
N LYS A 256 4.62 -10.23 -9.37
CA LYS A 256 6.06 -10.26 -9.69
C LYS A 256 6.60 -8.85 -9.91
N SER A 257 5.93 -8.01 -10.70
CA SER A 257 6.38 -6.63 -10.94
C SER A 257 6.39 -5.79 -9.65
N ALA A 258 5.42 -5.96 -8.77
CA ALA A 258 5.39 -5.33 -7.46
C ALA A 258 6.60 -5.76 -6.61
N THR A 259 6.91 -7.07 -6.56
CA THR A 259 8.08 -7.56 -5.81
C THR A 259 9.41 -7.01 -6.34
N TYR A 260 9.61 -6.96 -7.66
CA TYR A 260 10.83 -6.42 -8.24
C TYR A 260 10.98 -4.92 -7.94
N SER A 261 9.89 -4.17 -8.06
CA SER A 261 9.86 -2.74 -7.74
C SER A 261 10.22 -2.49 -6.27
N GLN A 262 9.69 -3.30 -5.35
CA GLN A 262 10.01 -3.20 -3.92
C GLN A 262 11.49 -3.49 -3.63
N VAL A 263 12.07 -4.52 -4.27
CA VAL A 263 13.50 -4.84 -4.13
C VAL A 263 14.36 -3.68 -4.66
N LEU A 264 14.02 -3.12 -5.82
CA LEU A 264 14.73 -1.97 -6.38
C LEU A 264 14.68 -0.74 -5.45
N LEU A 265 13.51 -0.43 -4.88
CA LEU A 265 13.37 0.65 -3.90
C LEU A 265 14.23 0.41 -2.66
N ARG A 266 14.30 -0.84 -2.18
CA ARG A 266 15.17 -1.20 -1.05
C ARG A 266 16.65 -1.02 -1.39
N CYS A 267 17.09 -1.42 -2.59
CA CYS A 267 18.45 -1.19 -3.06
C CYS A 267 18.79 0.30 -3.15
N LEU A 268 17.86 1.12 -3.68
CA LEU A 268 18.03 2.57 -3.73
C LEU A 268 18.15 3.19 -2.33
N ALA A 269 17.32 2.78 -1.39
CA ALA A 269 17.39 3.27 -0.01
C ALA A 269 18.73 2.91 0.66
N LEU A 270 19.25 1.69 0.42
CA LEU A 270 20.57 1.28 0.91
C LEU A 270 21.70 2.13 0.31
N LEU A 271 21.66 2.39 -1.00
CA LEU A 271 22.64 3.25 -1.67
C LEU A 271 22.58 4.69 -1.15
N GLN A 272 21.39 5.25 -0.95
CA GLN A 272 21.22 6.58 -0.37
C GLN A 272 21.79 6.67 1.05
N ARG A 273 21.54 5.65 1.88
CA ARG A 273 22.10 5.58 3.23
C ARG A 273 23.62 5.50 3.21
N LEU A 274 24.20 4.64 2.38
CA LEU A 274 25.66 4.54 2.25
C LEU A 274 26.28 5.86 1.79
N LEU A 275 25.64 6.55 0.84
CA LEU A 275 26.10 7.84 0.34
C LEU A 275 26.02 8.91 1.43
N GLN A 276 24.94 8.95 2.22
CA GLN A 276 24.82 9.87 3.36
C GLN A 276 25.87 9.58 4.45
N GLU A 277 26.05 8.31 4.81
CA GLU A 277 27.04 7.91 5.81
C GLU A 277 28.47 8.26 5.37
N HIS A 278 28.83 8.00 4.11
CA HIS A 278 30.14 8.38 3.59
C HIS A 278 30.33 9.89 3.52
N ARG A 279 29.33 10.65 3.04
CA ARG A 279 29.42 12.12 2.98
C ARG A 279 29.58 12.74 4.36
N LEU A 280 28.82 12.28 5.35
CA LEU A 280 28.92 12.77 6.73
C LEU A 280 30.25 12.41 7.38
N LYS A 281 30.77 11.19 7.16
CA LYS A 281 32.07 10.77 7.69
C LYS A 281 33.23 11.57 7.08
N THR A 282 33.28 11.71 5.76
CA THR A 282 34.33 12.51 5.11
C THR A 282 34.26 13.97 5.53
N GLN A 283 33.06 14.54 5.67
CA GLN A 283 32.90 15.91 6.14
C GLN A 283 33.40 16.08 7.59
N SER A 284 33.03 15.17 8.50
CA SER A 284 33.47 15.28 9.90
C SER A 284 34.97 15.08 10.06
N GLU A 285 35.59 14.22 9.24
CA GLU A 285 37.04 14.07 9.19
C GLU A 285 37.74 15.35 8.71
N LEU A 286 37.22 15.99 7.65
CA LEU A 286 37.73 17.27 7.17
C LEU A 286 37.58 18.38 8.21
N ASP A 287 36.41 18.48 8.85
CA ASP A 287 36.15 19.49 9.90
C ASP A 287 37.08 19.30 11.10
N ARG A 288 37.36 18.04 11.48
CA ARG A 288 38.32 17.71 12.53
C ARG A 288 39.74 18.16 12.18
N ILE A 289 40.21 17.90 10.96
CA ILE A 289 41.55 18.32 10.51
C ILE A 289 41.63 19.85 10.46
N ASN A 290 40.59 20.53 9.97
CA ASN A 290 40.53 21.99 9.92
C ASN A 290 40.56 22.62 11.33
N ALA A 291 39.83 22.05 12.29
CA ALA A 291 39.85 22.50 13.67
C ALA A 291 41.26 22.38 14.28
N GLN A 292 41.92 21.23 14.09
CA GLN A 292 43.30 21.01 14.55
C GLN A 292 44.28 21.98 13.91
N TYR A 293 44.16 22.22 12.59
CA TYR A 293 44.99 23.18 11.89
C TYR A 293 44.83 24.59 12.46
N LEU A 294 43.58 25.02 12.72
CA LEU A 294 43.30 26.33 13.31
C LEU A 294 43.80 26.43 14.76
N GLU A 295 43.67 25.38 15.55
CA GLU A 295 44.20 25.32 16.92
C GLU A 295 45.72 25.49 16.96
N ILE A 296 46.44 24.77 16.08
CA ILE A 296 47.89 24.91 15.92
C ILE A 296 48.24 26.33 15.48
N LYS A 297 47.49 26.89 14.54
CA LYS A 297 47.69 28.27 14.06
C LYS A 297 47.47 29.31 15.16
N CYS A 298 46.44 29.13 15.98
CA CYS A 298 46.18 29.97 17.16
C CYS A 298 47.30 29.85 18.19
N SER A 299 47.75 28.63 18.49
CA SER A 299 48.85 28.37 19.41
C SER A 299 50.14 29.06 18.94
N ALA A 300 50.45 28.96 17.64
CA ALA A 300 51.57 29.66 17.03
C ALA A 300 51.42 31.19 17.11
N MET A 301 50.21 31.72 16.95
CA MET A 301 49.95 33.16 17.11
C MET A 301 50.13 33.62 18.56
N ILE A 302 49.66 32.85 19.54
CA ILE A 302 49.87 33.14 20.97
C ILE A 302 51.36 33.18 21.30
N LEU A 303 52.13 32.21 20.80
CA LEU A 303 53.58 32.20 20.96
C LEU A 303 54.24 33.43 20.33
N LYS A 304 53.80 33.84 19.14
CA LYS A 304 54.28 35.07 18.49
C LYS A 304 53.97 36.31 19.33
N LEU A 305 52.74 36.44 19.83
CA LEU A 305 52.35 37.55 20.71
C LEU A 305 53.20 37.59 21.98
N ARG A 306 53.45 36.44 22.61
CA ARG A 306 54.30 36.36 23.80
C ARG A 306 55.76 36.72 23.50
N MET A 307 56.26 36.36 22.31
CA MET A 307 57.60 36.72 21.87
C MET A 307 57.74 38.23 21.69
N GLU A 308 56.76 38.89 21.07
CA GLU A 308 56.74 40.36 20.94
C GLU A 308 56.60 41.05 22.31
N GLU A 309 55.78 40.52 23.22
CA GLU A 309 55.68 41.05 24.59
C GLU A 309 57.05 40.99 25.31
N LEU A 310 57.74 39.85 25.27
CA LEU A 310 59.07 39.70 25.85
C LEU A 310 60.10 40.62 25.19
N LYS A 311 60.00 40.83 23.88
CA LYS A 311 60.85 41.76 23.14
C LYS A 311 60.65 43.19 23.63
N ILE A 312 59.40 43.65 23.75
CA ILE A 312 59.08 44.97 24.31
C ILE A 312 59.64 45.12 25.73
N LEU A 313 59.50 44.10 26.58
CA LEU A 313 60.05 44.12 27.94
C LEU A 313 61.58 44.21 27.96
N SER A 314 62.26 43.41 27.12
CA SER A 314 63.72 43.45 26.96
C SER A 314 64.21 44.81 26.47
N ASP A 315 63.53 45.39 25.48
CA ASP A 315 63.87 46.69 24.91
C ASP A 315 63.61 47.84 25.93
N THR A 316 62.55 47.73 26.72
CA THR A 316 62.20 48.74 27.74
C THR A 316 63.14 48.66 28.95
N TYR A 317 63.40 47.45 29.45
CA TYR A 317 64.20 47.15 30.64
C TYR A 317 65.57 46.59 30.27
N THR A 318 66.37 47.40 29.60
CA THR A 318 67.79 47.08 29.36
C THR A 318 68.53 46.84 30.68
N ALA A 319 69.57 45.99 30.67
CA ALA A 319 70.33 45.61 31.86
C ALA A 319 70.81 46.81 32.69
N GLU A 320 71.25 47.88 32.04
CA GLU A 320 71.66 49.13 32.70
C GLU A 320 70.50 49.78 33.47
N LYS A 321 69.34 49.96 32.83
CA LYS A 321 68.14 50.51 33.48
C LYS A 321 67.67 49.65 34.67
N VAL A 322 67.75 48.32 34.54
CA VAL A 322 67.40 47.40 35.64
C VAL A 322 68.36 47.57 36.80
N GLU A 323 69.66 47.71 36.54
CA GLU A 323 70.66 47.90 37.58
C GLU A 323 70.51 49.25 38.27
N VAL A 324 70.19 50.32 37.52
CA VAL A 324 69.83 51.62 38.10
C VAL A 324 68.58 51.50 38.98
N HIS A 325 67.53 50.81 38.52
CA HIS A 325 66.34 50.56 39.35
C HIS A 325 66.64 49.73 40.61
N ARG A 326 67.59 48.79 40.56
CA ARG A 326 68.06 48.05 41.74
C ARG A 326 68.77 48.97 42.72
N LEU A 327 69.70 49.79 42.24
CA LEU A 327 70.41 50.75 43.11
C LEU A 327 69.44 51.73 43.78
N ILE A 328 68.45 52.23 43.04
CA ILE A 328 67.40 53.09 43.59
C ILE A 328 66.62 52.35 44.68
N ARG A 329 66.20 51.10 44.40
CA ARG A 329 65.49 50.26 45.36
C ARG A 329 66.31 50.03 46.63
N ASP A 330 67.56 49.60 46.50
CA ASP A 330 68.44 49.32 47.64
C ASP A 330 68.69 50.56 48.49
N ARG A 331 68.84 51.73 47.85
CA ARG A 331 68.97 53.00 48.56
C ARG A 331 67.70 53.38 49.31
N LEU A 332 66.54 53.22 48.69
CA LEU A 332 65.25 53.48 49.34
C LEU A 332 65.00 52.51 50.50
N GLU A 333 65.26 51.22 50.31
CA GLU A 333 65.17 50.21 51.37
C GLU A 333 66.15 50.50 52.51
N GLY A 334 67.37 50.92 52.21
CA GLY A 334 68.34 51.37 53.21
C GLY A 334 67.86 52.59 54.00
N ALA A 335 67.27 53.58 53.32
CA ALA A 335 66.70 54.76 53.96
C ALA A 335 65.51 54.40 54.86
N ILE A 336 64.63 53.51 54.41
CA ILE A 336 63.51 52.99 55.21
C ILE A 336 64.03 52.31 56.48
N ARG A 337 65.01 51.41 56.36
CA ARG A 337 65.60 50.71 57.52
C ARG A 337 66.26 51.68 58.51
N LEU A 338 66.98 52.69 58.02
CA LEU A 338 67.59 53.70 58.90
C LEU A 338 66.51 54.47 59.65
N GLN A 339 65.45 54.87 58.96
CA GLN A 339 64.35 55.60 59.57
C GLN A 339 63.57 54.74 60.57
N GLU A 340 63.37 53.46 60.28
CA GLU A 340 62.78 52.50 61.23
C GLU A 340 63.67 52.36 62.47
N GLN A 341 65.00 52.29 62.30
CA GLN A 341 65.92 52.23 63.42
C GLN A 341 65.89 53.50 64.27
N ASP A 342 65.84 54.68 63.64
CA ASP A 342 65.75 55.95 64.35
C ASP A 342 64.40 56.14 65.05
N MET A 343 63.31 55.65 64.43
CA MET A 343 62.01 55.57 65.07
C MET A 343 62.05 54.67 66.30
N GLU A 344 62.69 53.50 66.21
CA GLU A 344 62.84 52.57 67.33
C GLU A 344 63.72 53.15 68.45
N LYS A 345 64.84 53.81 68.12
CA LYS A 345 65.64 54.56 69.11
C LYS A 345 64.82 55.64 69.79
N SER A 346 64.03 56.39 69.04
CA SER A 346 63.17 57.44 69.59
C SER A 346 62.10 56.86 70.51
N ARG A 347 61.51 55.72 70.16
CA ARG A 347 60.59 54.97 71.03
C ARG A 347 61.26 54.50 72.31
N GLN A 348 62.49 53.99 72.23
CA GLN A 348 63.25 53.58 73.41
C GLN A 348 63.54 54.77 74.33
N VAL A 349 63.91 55.94 73.77
CA VAL A 349 64.08 57.17 74.55
C VAL A 349 62.78 57.63 75.18
N LEU A 350 61.65 57.59 74.46
CA LEU A 350 60.35 57.91 75.04
C LEU A 350 60.00 56.95 76.20
N ASN A 351 60.26 55.66 76.03
CA ASN A 351 60.03 54.66 77.07
C ASN A 351 60.92 54.92 78.32
N THR A 352 62.18 55.36 78.16
CA THR A 352 62.99 55.72 79.34
C THR A 352 62.43 56.92 80.09
N TYR A 353 61.87 57.92 79.39
CA TYR A 353 61.14 59.01 80.04
C TYR A 353 59.84 58.54 80.70
N GLU A 354 59.11 57.60 80.09
CA GLU A 354 57.92 57.00 80.72
C GLU A 354 58.27 56.24 82.01
N VAL A 355 59.40 55.52 82.05
CA VAL A 355 59.89 54.81 83.24
C VAL A 355 60.28 55.74 84.39
N LEU A 356 60.72 56.98 84.10
CA LEU A 356 61.03 57.99 85.12
C LEU A 356 59.78 58.53 85.86
N GLY A 357 58.58 58.16 85.41
CA GLY A 357 57.35 58.13 86.21
C GLY A 357 56.90 59.46 86.85
N GLU A 358 56.07 59.34 87.90
CA GLU A 358 55.48 60.47 88.64
C GLU A 358 56.54 61.42 89.23
N GLU A 359 57.73 60.93 89.55
CA GLU A 359 58.84 61.74 90.09
C GLU A 359 59.33 62.77 89.06
N PHE A 360 59.44 62.39 87.79
CA PHE A 360 59.79 63.33 86.72
C PHE A 360 58.65 64.31 86.44
N GLU A 361 57.39 63.87 86.49
CA GLU A 361 56.23 64.75 86.38
C GLU A 361 56.17 65.80 87.50
N MET A 362 56.46 65.40 88.75
CA MET A 362 56.57 66.33 89.87
C MET A 362 57.71 67.31 89.66
N LEU A 363 58.89 66.85 89.22
CA LEU A 363 60.03 67.71 88.93
C LEU A 363 59.75 68.70 87.79
N VAL A 364 59.02 68.28 86.75
CA VAL A 364 58.59 69.16 85.65
C VAL A 364 57.55 70.17 86.14
N LYS A 365 56.61 69.79 87.02
CA LYS A 365 55.67 70.71 87.69
C LYS A 365 56.41 71.72 88.57
N GLU A 366 57.40 71.28 89.34
CA GLU A 366 58.25 72.16 90.15
C GLU A 366 59.07 73.11 89.27
N TYR A 367 59.70 72.60 88.20
CA TYR A 367 60.49 73.41 87.27
C TYR A 367 59.62 74.45 86.54
N THR A 368 58.42 74.07 86.11
CA THR A 368 57.47 74.99 85.45
C THR A 368 56.94 76.05 86.42
N GLN A 369 56.62 75.67 87.67
CA GLN A 369 56.30 76.63 88.72
C GLN A 369 57.47 77.57 89.02
N LEU A 370 58.70 77.06 89.12
CA LEU A 370 59.90 77.88 89.31
C LEU A 370 60.10 78.83 88.14
N LYS A 371 59.91 78.36 86.91
CA LYS A 371 60.04 79.17 85.70
C LYS A 371 58.99 80.28 85.67
N GLN A 372 57.73 79.95 85.92
CA GLN A 372 56.64 80.94 86.04
C GLN A 372 56.89 81.93 87.18
N ALA A 373 57.36 81.47 88.34
CA ALA A 373 57.72 82.35 89.45
C ALA A 373 58.91 83.25 89.10
N THR A 374 59.88 82.75 88.34
CA THR A 374 61.02 83.53 87.85
C THR A 374 60.59 84.55 86.81
N GLU A 375 59.71 84.18 85.88
CA GLU A 375 59.09 85.10 84.92
C GLU A 375 58.22 86.15 85.61
N ASN A 376 57.40 85.79 86.59
CA ASN A 376 56.60 86.72 87.39
C ASN A 376 57.46 87.66 88.23
N LYS A 377 58.53 87.17 88.87
CA LYS A 377 59.49 88.02 89.59
C LYS A 377 60.23 88.94 88.63
N ARG A 378 60.62 88.45 87.45
CA ARG A 378 61.25 89.26 86.40
C ARG A 378 60.30 90.34 85.87
N TRP A 379 59.03 89.99 85.69
CA TRP A 379 57.95 90.90 85.32
C TRP A 379 57.72 91.96 86.41
N ALA A 380 57.62 91.55 87.68
CA ALA A 380 57.44 92.46 88.81
C ALA A 380 58.64 93.41 88.97
N LEU A 381 59.88 92.90 88.83
CA LEU A 381 61.08 93.74 88.80
C LEU A 381 61.05 94.76 87.67
N GLN A 382 60.56 94.37 86.48
CA GLN A 382 60.38 95.30 85.37
C GLN A 382 59.32 96.37 85.67
N GLU A 383 58.22 96.05 86.34
CA GLU A 383 57.19 97.06 86.68
C GLU A 383 57.56 97.96 87.87
N PHE A 384 58.18 97.45 88.93
CA PHE A 384 58.70 98.30 90.01
C PHE A 384 59.83 99.22 89.53
N SER A 385 60.63 98.80 88.55
CA SER A 385 61.63 99.67 87.92
C SER A 385 61.03 100.80 87.07
N LYS A 386 59.77 100.67 86.65
CA LYS A 386 59.04 101.72 85.91
C LYS A 386 58.25 102.67 86.82
N ALA A 387 57.90 102.26 88.05
CA ALA A 387 57.08 103.04 88.99
C ALA A 387 57.85 103.94 89.98
N CYS A 388 59.18 103.86 90.03
CA CYS A 388 60.05 104.77 90.81
C CYS A 388 60.81 105.79 89.92
N ARG A 389 60.12 106.35 88.93
CA ARG A 389 60.58 107.52 88.15
C ARG A 389 59.69 108.72 88.40
#